data_AF-A0A5J6DWI8-F1
#
_entry.id   AF-A0A5J6DWI8-F1
#
_cell.length_a   1.000
_cell.length_b   1.000
_cell.length_c   1.000
_cell.angle_alpha   90.00
_cell.angle_beta   90.00
_cell.angle_gamma   90.00
#
_symmetry.space_group_name_H-M   'P 1'
#
loop_
_entity.id
_entity.type
_entity.pdbx_description
1 polymer ?
#
loop_
_entity_poly.entity_id
_entity_poly.type
_entity_poly.pdbx_seq_one_letter_code
_entity_poly.pdbx_strand_id
1 'polypeptide(L)' 'IYLSHGNPAMLADDSFVARNFLMEWKEKMFPIKPKSILVVSAHWETDVPSVSAGQLPQVIYDFSDVPACMFQMK' A
#
# COMPACT_ATOMS: atom_id res chain seq x y z
N ILE A 1 3.07 1.87 12.62
CA ILE A 1 2.69 3.18 12.05
C ILE A 1 1.26 3.04 11.54
N TYR A 2 0.44 4.07 11.70
CA TYR A 2 -0.88 4.15 11.06
C TYR A 2 -0.78 5.00 9.80
N LEU A 3 -1.32 4.48 8.70
CA LEU A 3 -1.40 5.15 7.41
C LEU A 3 -2.87 5.13 6.99
N SER A 4 -3.45 6.30 6.69
CA SER A 4 -4.79 6.33 6.09
C SER A 4 -4.74 5.72 4.69
N HIS A 5 -5.75 4.91 4.32
CA HIS A 5 -5.75 4.18 3.04
C HIS A 5 -5.66 5.08 1.80
N GLY A 6 -6.18 6.31 1.87
CA GLY A 6 -6.03 7.33 0.84
C GLY A 6 -6.86 7.07 -0.43
N ASN A 7 -6.48 7.71 -1.53
CA ASN A 7 -7.10 7.49 -2.83
C ASN A 7 -6.13 6.71 -3.74
N PRO A 8 -6.55 5.63 -4.41
CA PRO A 8 -5.71 4.88 -5.35
C PRO A 8 -4.99 5.76 -6.38
N ALA A 9 -5.62 6.86 -6.84
CA ALA A 9 -5.03 7.82 -7.78
C ALA A 9 -3.68 8.39 -7.31
N MET A 10 -3.43 8.43 -6.00
CA MET A 10 -2.15 8.82 -5.39
C MET A 10 -0.96 7.97 -5.87
N LEU A 11 -1.21 6.80 -6.44
CA LEU A 11 -0.15 5.98 -7.04
C LEU A 11 0.41 6.60 -8.33
N ALA A 12 -0.41 7.32 -9.08
CA ALA A 12 -0.09 7.86 -10.41
C ALA A 12 -0.04 9.39 -10.48
N ASP A 13 -0.68 10.08 -9.55
CA ASP A 13 -0.81 11.53 -9.55
C ASP A 13 0.12 12.17 -8.50
N ASP A 14 1.13 12.88 -8.99
CA ASP A 14 2.16 13.54 -8.19
C ASP A 14 1.66 14.83 -7.49
N SER A 15 0.45 15.30 -7.81
CA SER A 15 -0.18 16.44 -7.12
C SER A 15 -0.64 16.10 -5.70
N PHE A 16 -0.79 14.82 -5.37
CA PHE A 16 -1.14 14.39 -4.01
C PHE A 16 0.03 14.63 -3.04
N VAL A 17 -0.14 15.58 -2.12
CA VAL A 17 0.86 15.91 -1.08
C VAL A 17 1.27 14.66 -0.27
N ALA A 18 0.31 13.79 0.05
CA ALA A 18 0.57 12.56 0.79
C ALA A 18 1.51 11.59 0.05
N ARG A 19 1.45 11.55 -1.30
CA ARG A 19 2.37 10.74 -2.11
C ARG A 19 3.81 11.16 -1.87
N ASN A 20 4.09 12.44 -2.08
CA ASN A 20 5.43 13.00 -1.99
C ASN A 20 5.99 12.83 -0.57
N PHE A 21 5.14 13.08 0.43
CA PHE A 21 5.49 12.80 1.83
C PHE A 21 5.91 11.35 2.04
N LEU A 22 5.14 10.37 1.57
CA LEU A 22 5.43 8.94 1.76
C LEU A 22 6.66 8.47 0.97
N MET A 23 6.93 9.04 -0.19
CA MET A 23 8.14 8.74 -0.97
C MET A 23 9.41 9.17 -0.23
N GLU A 24 9.39 10.34 0.39
CA GLU A 24 10.51 10.85 1.20
C GLU A 24 10.58 10.20 2.59
N TRP A 25 9.45 9.66 3.08
CA TRP A 25 9.33 9.11 4.42
C TRP A 25 10.29 7.95 4.67
N LYS A 26 10.56 7.12 3.66
CA LYS A 26 11.53 6.02 3.74
C LYS A 26 12.90 6.51 4.18
N GLU A 27 13.41 7.58 3.56
CA GLU A 27 14.75 8.11 3.88
C GLU A 27 14.78 8.83 5.21
N LYS A 28 13.68 9.52 5.55
CA LYS A 28 13.59 10.36 6.76
C LYS A 28 13.35 9.58 8.04
N MET A 29 12.62 8.47 7.98
CA MET A 29 12.08 7.80 9.18
C MET A 29 12.57 6.38 9.42
N PHE A 30 13.24 5.74 8.45
CA PHE A 30 13.80 4.41 8.61
C PHE A 30 15.34 4.41 8.58
N PRO A 31 16.01 4.75 9.70
CA PRO A 31 17.47 4.58 9.78
C PRO A 31 17.89 3.10 9.72
N ILE A 32 16.97 2.18 10.04
CA ILE A 32 17.21 0.74 10.05
C ILE A 32 16.13 0.06 9.20
N LYS A 33 16.55 -0.73 8.21
CA LYS A 33 15.65 -1.52 7.38
C LYS A 33 15.07 -2.69 8.19
N PRO A 34 13.73 -2.83 8.29
CA PRO A 34 13.13 -3.95 9.00
C PRO A 34 13.39 -5.28 8.27
N LYS A 35 13.52 -6.38 9.03
CA LYS A 35 13.66 -7.74 8.48
C LYS A 35 12.34 -8.26 7.89
N SER A 36 11.21 -7.75 8.37
CA SER A 36 9.85 -8.12 7.97
C SER A 36 8.87 -6.99 8.29
N ILE A 37 7.76 -6.93 7.57
CA ILE A 37 6.67 -5.94 7.78
C ILE A 37 5.37 -6.72 8.01
N LEU A 38 4.66 -6.40 9.09
CA LEU A 38 3.26 -6.82 9.28
C LEU A 38 2.36 -5.66 8.84
N VAL A 39 1.45 -5.94 7.92
CA VAL A 39 0.45 -4.98 7.43
C VAL A 39 -0.93 -5.44 7.87
N VAL A 40 -1.70 -4.53 8.47
CA VAL A 40 -3.12 -4.74 8.79
C VAL A 40 -3.89 -3.70 7.98
N SER A 41 -4.78 -4.16 7.10
CA SER A 41 -5.53 -3.30 6.19
C SER A 41 -7.01 -3.29 6.57
N ALA A 42 -7.63 -2.10 6.48
CA ALA A 42 -9.07 -1.95 6.69
C ALA A 42 -9.90 -2.66 5.61
N HIS A 43 -9.34 -2.84 4.41
CA HIS A 43 -10.02 -3.50 3.28
C HIS A 43 -9.71 -4.99 3.19
N TRP A 44 -8.87 -5.52 4.10
CA TRP A 44 -8.70 -6.97 4.23
C TRP A 44 -9.79 -7.50 5.15
N GLU A 45 -10.92 -7.89 4.54
CA GLU A 45 -12.05 -8.48 5.26
C GLU A 45 -12.13 -9.98 5.01
N THR A 46 -12.27 -10.76 6.09
CA THR A 46 -12.40 -12.22 6.06
C THR A 46 -13.36 -12.66 7.16
N ASP A 47 -14.15 -13.71 6.92
CA ASP A 47 -15.15 -14.22 7.88
C ASP A 47 -14.54 -14.68 9.23
N VAL A 48 -13.27 -15.07 9.21
CA VAL A 48 -12.47 -15.45 10.39
C VAL A 48 -11.11 -14.75 10.36
N PRO A 49 -10.44 -14.53 11.50
CA PRO A 49 -9.09 -13.97 11.53
C PRO A 49 -8.14 -14.78 10.64
N SER A 50 -7.56 -14.11 9.65
CA SER A 50 -6.79 -14.73 8.58
C SER A 50 -5.45 -14.05 8.39
N VAL A 51 -4.45 -14.80 7.94
CA VAL A 51 -3.10 -14.30 7.64
C VAL A 51 -2.69 -14.78 6.25
N SER A 52 -2.14 -13.88 5.46
CA SER A 52 -1.40 -14.23 4.24
C SER A 52 0.07 -13.92 4.42
N ALA A 53 0.91 -14.86 4.00
CA ALA A 53 2.36 -14.73 4.03
C ALA A 53 2.98 -15.40 2.81
N GLY A 54 4.06 -14.82 2.31
CA GLY A 54 4.80 -15.33 1.17
C GLY A 54 5.92 -14.38 0.80
N GLN A 55 6.92 -14.86 0.06
CA GLN A 55 8.01 -14.01 -0.40
C GLN A 55 7.54 -13.01 -1.47
N LEU A 56 6.56 -13.41 -2.28
CA LEU A 56 5.91 -12.61 -3.32
C LEU A 56 4.40 -12.91 -3.30
N PRO A 57 3.65 -12.38 -2.30
CA PRO A 57 2.22 -12.57 -2.25
C PRO A 57 1.57 -11.95 -3.49
N GLN A 58 0.47 -12.55 -3.97
CA GLN A 58 -0.30 -11.97 -5.08
C GLN A 58 -0.89 -10.62 -4.66
N VAL A 59 -0.91 -9.67 -5.60
CA VAL A 59 -1.57 -8.37 -5.40
C VAL A 59 -3.07 -8.56 -5.56
N ILE A 60 -3.83 -8.09 -4.57
CA ILE A 60 -5.29 -8.02 -4.62
C ILE A 60 -5.65 -6.56 -4.86
N TYR A 61 -6.42 -6.31 -5.91
CA TYR A 61 -6.96 -4.98 -6.21
C TYR A 61 -8.39 -4.91 -5.69
N ASP A 62 -8.62 -4.01 -4.74
CA ASP A 62 -9.87 -3.82 -4.00
C ASP A 62 -10.64 -2.56 -4.46
N PHE A 63 -10.26 -2.01 -5.62
CA PHE A 63 -10.89 -0.84 -6.24
C PHE A 63 -11.34 -1.14 -7.68
N SER A 64 -12.42 -0.48 -8.10
CA SER A 64 -13.00 -0.56 -9.45
C SER A 64 -12.98 0.81 -10.14
N ASP A 65 -13.33 0.84 -11.43
CA ASP A 65 -13.59 2.07 -12.20
C ASP A 65 -12.40 3.03 -12.33
N VAL A 66 -11.18 2.49 -12.22
CA VAL A 66 -9.94 3.24 -12.45
C VAL A 66 -9.29 2.83 -13.78
N PRO A 67 -8.44 3.69 -14.38
CA PRO A 67 -7.75 3.36 -15.63
C PRO A 67 -6.97 2.05 -15.57
N ALA A 68 -6.98 1.28 -16.67
CA ALA A 68 -6.33 -0.03 -16.75
C ALA A 68 -4.84 -0.01 -16.37
N CYS A 69 -4.14 1.11 -16.60
CA CYS A 69 -2.74 1.29 -16.22
C CYS A 69 -2.50 1.13 -14.71
N MET A 70 -3.51 1.40 -13.87
CA MET A 70 -3.43 1.26 -12.41
C MET A 70 -3.27 -0.20 -11.96
N PHE A 71 -3.77 -1.16 -12.74
CA PHE A 71 -3.62 -2.60 -12.47
C PHE A 71 -2.33 -3.20 -13.04
N GLN A 72 -1.58 -2.42 -13.82
CA GLN A 72 -0.35 -2.86 -14.49
C GLN A 72 0.92 -2.39 -13.78
N MET A 73 0.78 -1.55 -12.76
CA MET A 73 1.89 -1.07 -11.95
C MET A 73 2.44 -2.23 -11.10
N LYS A 74 3.76 -2.45 -11.15
CA LYS A 74 4.51 -3.45 -10.38
C LYS A 74 5.53 -2.76 -9.49
#